data_AF-A0AAU5YI90-F1
#
_entry.id   AF-A0AAU5YI90-F1
#
_cell.length_a   1.000
_cell.length_b   1.000
_cell.length_c   1.000
_cell.angle_alpha   90.00
_cell.angle_beta   90.00
_cell.angle_gamma   90.00
#
_symmetry.space_group_name_H-M   'P 1'
#
loop_
_entity.id
_entity.type
_entity.pdbx_description
1 polymer ?
#
loop_
_entity_poly.entity_id
_entity_poly.type
_entity_poly.pdbx_seq_one_letter_code
_entity_poly.pdbx_strand_id
1 'polypeptide(L)' 'MRNHVDRLFPPQPPEPAPECAICADLDRKRATANAEGDYSRASDCNVLLRQHGKHAR' A
#
# COMPACT_ATOMS: atom_id res chain seq x y z
N MET A 1 8.81 -19.42 11.87
CA MET A 1 8.89 -20.32 10.70
C MET A 1 8.14 -19.63 9.55
N ARG A 2 8.80 -19.24 8.47
CA ARG A 2 8.10 -18.78 7.24
C ARG A 2 7.76 -20.02 6.44
N ASN A 3 6.49 -20.27 6.20
CA ASN A 3 6.08 -21.42 5.40
C ASN A 3 6.23 -21.06 3.92
N HIS A 4 6.69 -22.00 3.10
CA HIS A 4 6.89 -21.76 1.67
C HIS A 4 5.62 -21.33 0.92
N VAL A 5 4.44 -21.64 1.48
CA VAL A 5 3.13 -21.18 0.97
C VAL A 5 2.91 -19.68 1.10
N ASP A 6 3.59 -18.98 2.02
CA ASP A 6 3.46 -17.52 2.18
C ASP A 6 3.91 -16.77 0.91
N ARG A 7 4.75 -17.40 0.06
CA ARG A 7 5.19 -16.83 -1.23
C ARG A 7 4.16 -16.97 -2.35
N LEU A 8 3.12 -17.78 -2.16
CA LEU A 8 2.06 -17.99 -3.16
C LEU A 8 1.00 -16.90 -3.11
N PHE A 9 0.91 -16.17 -2.00
CA PHE A 9 -0.03 -15.08 -1.83
C PHE A 9 0.65 -13.73 -2.06
N PRO A 10 -0.04 -12.78 -2.73
CA PRO A 10 0.47 -11.43 -2.80
C PRO A 10 0.67 -10.88 -1.39
N PRO A 11 1.74 -10.09 -1.16
CA PRO A 11 1.98 -9.51 0.15
C PRO A 11 0.81 -8.62 0.54
N GLN A 12 0.49 -8.61 1.84
CA GLN A 12 -0.52 -7.71 2.39
C GLN A 12 -0.24 -6.27 1.94
N PRO A 13 -1.30 -5.48 1.65
CA PRO A 13 -1.15 -4.08 1.30
C PRO A 13 -0.36 -3.34 2.40
N PRO A 14 0.50 -2.38 2.05
CA PRO A 14 1.22 -1.58 3.04
C PRO A 14 0.23 -0.75 3.87
N GLU A 15 0.56 -0.60 5.16
CA GLU A 15 -0.14 0.30 6.06
C GLU A 15 0.46 1.71 5.95
N PRO A 16 -0.37 2.77 6.03
CA PRO A 16 0.13 4.13 6.10
C PRO A 16 0.89 4.36 7.42
N ALA A 17 2.01 5.08 7.36
CA ALA A 17 2.71 5.49 8.56
C ALA A 17 1.81 6.41 9.41
N PRO A 18 1.73 6.19 10.75
CA PRO A 18 0.98 7.06 11.63
C PRO A 18 1.54 8.49 11.55
N GLU A 19 0.65 9.48 11.56
CA GLU A 19 0.98 10.91 11.54
C GLU A 19 1.64 11.43 10.24
N CYS A 20 1.81 10.60 9.20
CA CYS A 20 2.27 11.07 7.90
C CYS A 20 1.09 11.45 7.00
N ALA A 21 0.95 12.75 6.73
CA ALA A 21 -0.10 13.28 5.85
C ALA A 21 -0.04 12.70 4.41
N ILE A 22 1.17 12.42 3.90
CA ILE A 22 1.36 11.83 2.56
C ILE A 22 0.86 10.39 2.54
N CYS A 23 1.20 9.59 3.56
CA CYS A 23 0.69 8.22 3.70
C CYS A 23 -0.83 8.20 3.82
N ALA A 24 -1.41 9.09 4.62
CA ALA A 24 -2.86 9.19 4.77
C ALA A 24 -3.55 9.57 3.43
N ASP A 25 -2.93 10.44 2.63
CA ASP A 25 -3.47 10.80 1.32
C ASP A 25 -3.39 9.66 0.30
N LEU A 26 -2.27 8.94 0.26
CA LEU A 26 -2.11 7.74 -0.57
C LEU A 26 -3.11 6.64 -0.18
N ASP A 27 -3.40 6.48 1.11
CA ASP A 27 -4.38 5.51 1.59
C ASP A 27 -5.81 5.86 1.13
N ARG A 28 -6.20 7.14 1.22
CA ARG A 28 -7.49 7.62 0.68
C ARG A 28 -7.59 7.39 -0.83
N LYS A 29 -6.54 7.75 -1.59
CA LYS A 29 -6.49 7.54 -3.05
C LYS A 29 -6.60 6.06 -3.41
N ARG A 30 -5.96 5.18 -2.64
CA ARG A 30 -6.08 3.73 -2.78
C ARG A 30 -7.52 3.26 -2.54
N ALA A 31 -8.16 3.75 -1.49
CA ALA A 31 -9.55 3.39 -1.18
C ALA A 31 -10.52 3.82 -2.31
N THR A 32 -10.36 5.04 -2.84
CA THR A 32 -11.13 5.52 -4.00
C THR A 32 -10.90 4.65 -5.24
N ALA A 33 -9.64 4.36 -5.57
CA ALA A 33 -9.30 3.53 -6.72
C ALA A 33 -9.91 2.12 -6.63
N ASN A 34 -9.90 1.51 -5.43
CA ASN A 34 -10.59 0.24 -5.19
C ASN A 34 -12.11 0.33 -5.40
N ALA A 35 -12.74 1.42 -4.93
CA ALA A 35 -14.17 1.64 -5.11
C ALA A 35 -14.56 1.84 -6.59
N GLU A 36 -13.67 2.44 -7.38
CA GLU A 36 -13.84 2.67 -8.82
C GLU A 36 -13.47 1.44 -9.67
N GLY A 37 -12.86 0.40 -9.08
CA GLY A 37 -12.34 -0.76 -9.80
C GLY A 37 -11.03 -0.49 -10.56
N ASP A 38 -10.38 0.64 -10.31
CA ASP A 38 -9.07 0.98 -10.85
C ASP A 38 -7.96 0.33 -10.02
N TYR A 39 -7.82 -0.99 -10.19
CA TYR A 39 -6.82 -1.78 -9.46
C TYR A 39 -5.38 -1.43 -9.85
N SER A 40 -5.15 -0.86 -11.04
CA SER A 40 -3.83 -0.36 -11.44
C SER A 40 -3.41 0.77 -10.51
N ARG A 41 -4.27 1.78 -10.37
CA ARG A 41 -4.01 2.92 -9.50
C ARG A 41 -3.95 2.53 -8.02
N ALA A 42 -4.76 1.57 -7.57
CA ALA A 42 -4.65 1.03 -6.22
C ALA A 42 -3.29 0.37 -5.97
N SER A 43 -2.77 -0.38 -6.95
CA SER A 43 -1.44 -0.99 -6.89
C SER A 43 -0.33 0.08 -6.86
N ASP A 44 -0.43 1.14 -7.66
CA ASP A 44 0.52 2.24 -7.65
C ASP A 44 0.57 2.93 -6.27
N CYS A 45 -0.59 3.15 -5.64
CA CYS A 45 -0.65 3.69 -4.27
C CYS A 45 0.06 2.77 -3.26
N ASN A 46 -0.05 1.45 -3.42
CA ASN A 46 0.70 0.50 -2.59
C ASN A 46 2.22 0.61 -2.80
N VAL A 47 2.68 0.80 -4.05
CA VAL A 47 4.10 1.01 -4.33
C VAL A 47 4.59 2.30 -3.67
N LEU A 48 3.84 3.40 -3.82
CA LEU A 48 4.18 4.69 -3.23
C LEU A 48 4.20 4.66 -1.69
N LEU A 49 3.24 4.00 -1.05
CA LEU A 49 3.23 3.80 0.41
C LEU A 49 4.47 3.04 0.88
N ARG A 50 4.87 1.97 0.18
CA ARG A 50 6.08 1.19 0.50
C ARG A 50 7.36 2.01 0.31
N GLN A 51 7.42 2.88 -0.69
CA GLN A 51 8.58 3.73 -0.94
C GLN A 51 8.69 4.85 0.09
N HIS A 52 7.57 5.53 0.39
CA HIS A 52 7.55 6.63 1.34
C HIS A 52 7.88 6.14 2.76
N GLY A 53 7.33 5.01 3.19
CA GLY A 53 7.67 4.42 4.50
C GLY A 53 9.15 4.01 4.63
N LYS A 54 9.85 3.77 3.52
CA LYS A 54 11.30 3.49 3.52
C LYS A 54 12.16 4.75 3.54
N HIS A 55 11.63 5.88 3.08
CA HIS A 55 12.36 7.14 2.94
C HIS A 55 11.87 8.24 3.90
N ALA A 56 10.91 7.97 4.78
CA ALA A 56 10.41 8.92 5.75
C ALA A 56 11.51 9.32 6.75
N ARG A 57 12.16 10.43 6.46
CA ARG A 57 12.96 11.25 7.37
C ARG A 57 12.37 12.66 7.38
#